data_AF-F0YJD4-F1
#
_entry.id   AF-F0YJD4-F1
#
_cell.length_a   1.000
_cell.length_b   1.000
_cell.length_c   1.000
_cell.angle_alpha   90.00
_cell.angle_beta   90.00
_cell.angle_gamma   90.00
#
_symmetry.space_group_name_H-M   'P 1'
#
loop_
_entity.id
_entity.type
_entity.pdbx_description
1 polymer ?
#
loop_
_entity_poly.entity_id
_entity_poly.type
_entity_poly.pdbx_seq_one_letter_code
_entity_poly.pdbx_strand_id
1 'polypeptide(L)' 'GVVKFVGEVHYAKGEWVGIALDEPEGKNAGTIKGVSYFACDDKHGIMVRRTECKV' A
#
# COMPACT_ATOMS: atom_id res chain seq x y z
N GLY A 1 1.52 11.79 -0.95
CA GLY A 1 0.87 10.52 -0.61
C GLY A 1 0.80 10.31 0.90
N VAL A 2 -0.23 9.62 1.37
CA VAL A 2 -0.59 9.44 2.78
C VAL A 2 -0.47 7.96 3.16
N VAL A 3 0.21 7.65 4.26
CA VAL A 3 0.27 6.29 4.82
C VAL A 3 -1.12 5.89 5.31
N LYS A 4 -1.63 4.76 4.81
CA LYS A 4 -2.94 4.20 5.18
C LYS A 4 -2.84 2.83 5.84
N PHE A 5 -1.70 2.15 5.71
CA PHE A 5 -1.47 0.83 6.27
C PHE A 5 -0.01 0.66 6.68
N VAL A 6 0.23 0.04 7.84
CA VAL A 6 1.54 -0.45 8.28
C VAL A 6 1.32 -1.81 8.93
N GLY A 7 1.97 -2.85 8.42
CA GLY A 7 1.83 -4.19 8.98
C GLY A 7 2.26 -5.31 8.03
N GLU A 8 1.97 -6.54 8.42
CA GLU A 8 2.25 -7.73 7.62
C GLU A 8 1.23 -7.93 6.49
N VAL A 9 1.65 -8.61 5.42
CA VAL A 9 0.80 -8.91 4.25
C VAL A 9 0.76 -10.41 4.01
N HIS A 10 -0.38 -10.92 3.51
CA HIS A 10 -0.57 -12.35 3.31
C HIS A 10 0.35 -12.96 2.22
N TYR A 11 0.90 -12.13 1.33
CA TYR A 11 1.66 -12.60 0.16
C TYR A 11 3.18 -12.48 0.30
N ALA A 12 3.69 -11.89 1.38
CA ALA A 12 5.11 -11.69 1.60
C ALA A 12 5.44 -11.50 3.09
N LYS A 13 6.55 -12.08 3.54
CA LYS A 13 7.04 -11.92 4.93
C LYS A 13 7.54 -10.50 5.20
N GLY A 14 7.45 -10.04 6.45
CA GLY A 14 7.98 -8.76 6.92
C GLY A 14 6.98 -7.61 6.79
N GLU A 15 7.33 -6.45 7.36
CA GLU A 15 6.45 -5.28 7.39
C GLU A 15 6.40 -4.54 6.05
N TRP A 16 5.20 -4.13 5.68
CA TRP A 16 4.88 -3.33 4.51
C TRP A 16 4.16 -2.05 4.91
N VAL A 17 4.28 -1.05 4.04
CA VAL A 17 3.59 0.22 4.17
C VAL A 17 2.71 0.41 2.94
N GLY A 18 1.41 0.60 3.18
CA GLY A 18 0.44 0.97 2.16
C GLY A 18 0.25 2.47 2.12
N ILE A 19 0.47 3.07 0.95
CA ILE A 19 0.43 4.52 0.74
C ILE A 19 -0.66 4.81 -0.29
N ALA A 20 -1.57 5.72 0.05
CA ALA A 20 -2.49 6.33 -0.91
C ALA A 20 -1.81 7.55 -1.54
N LEU A 21 -1.59 7.51 -2.85
CA LEU A 21 -1.01 8.58 -3.63
C LEU A 21 -2.07 9.63 -3.97
N ASP A 22 -1.60 10.85 -4.20
CA ASP A 22 -2.48 11.96 -4.58
C ASP A 22 -2.90 11.84 -6.06
N GLU A 23 -2.03 11.28 -6.90
CA GLU A 23 -2.23 11.01 -8.34
C GLU A 23 -2.36 9.49 -8.62
N PRO A 24 -3.00 9.06 -9.74
CA PRO A 24 -3.25 7.66 -10.08
C PRO A 24 -2.02 6.92 -10.64
N GLU A 25 -0.87 7.08 -9.97
CA GLU A 25 0.43 6.47 -10.34
C GLU A 25 0.76 5.20 -9.54
N GLY A 26 -0.18 4.76 -8.70
CA GLY A 26 -0.11 3.54 -7.92
C GLY A 26 -0.45 2.29 -8.73
N LYS A 27 -0.64 1.18 -8.02
CA LYS A 27 -0.79 -0.16 -8.59
C LYS A 27 -2.07 -0.87 -8.17
N ASN A 28 -2.80 -0.34 -7.20
CA ASN A 28 -4.00 -0.96 -6.62
C ASN A 28 -4.93 0.10 -6.00
N ALA A 29 -6.10 -0.33 -5.55
CA ALA A 29 -7.06 0.47 -4.76
C ALA A 29 -7.00 0.13 -3.25
N GLY A 30 -5.87 -0.38 -2.76
CA GLY A 30 -5.69 -0.89 -1.40
C GLY A 30 -6.12 -2.35 -1.18
N THR A 31 -6.62 -3.01 -2.22
CA THR A 31 -6.89 -4.46 -2.25
C THR A 31 -5.88 -5.17 -3.15
N ILE A 32 -5.26 -6.24 -2.64
CA ILE A 32 -4.29 -7.06 -3.38
C ILE A 32 -4.71 -8.51 -3.28
N LYS A 33 -4.87 -9.18 -4.42
CA LYS A 33 -5.26 -10.61 -4.52
C LYS A 33 -6.49 -10.96 -3.66
N GLY A 34 -7.48 -10.07 -3.62
CA GLY A 34 -8.73 -10.27 -2.87
C GLY A 34 -8.67 -9.95 -1.38
N VAL A 35 -7.53 -9.50 -0.85
CA VAL A 35 -7.40 -9.04 0.55
C VAL A 35 -7.24 -7.53 0.58
N SER A 36 -8.11 -6.86 1.32
CA SER A 36 -8.09 -5.40 1.51
C SER A 36 -7.26 -5.01 2.72
N TYR A 37 -6.32 -4.10 2.54
CA TYR A 37 -5.45 -3.57 3.60
C TYR A 37 -5.80 -2.13 3.96
N PHE A 38 -6.18 -1.35 2.95
CA PHE A 38 -6.65 0.02 3.08
C PHE A 38 -7.60 0.34 1.90
N ALA A 39 -8.18 1.53 1.91
CA ALA A 39 -9.01 2.03 0.81
C ALA A 39 -8.41 3.31 0.22
N CYS A 40 -8.44 3.40 -1.10
CA CYS A 40 -8.10 4.57 -1.91
C CYS A 40 -8.73 4.40 -3.31
N ASP A 41 -8.64 5.43 -4.15
CA ASP A 41 -9.14 5.38 -5.51
C ASP A 41 -8.34 4.39 -6.39
N ASP A 42 -8.92 3.97 -7.51
CA ASP A 42 -8.28 3.02 -8.42
C ASP A 42 -6.93 3.56 -8.91
N LYS A 43 -5.88 2.75 -8.78
CA LYS A 43 -4.49 3.11 -9.07
C LYS A 43 -3.91 4.20 -8.18
N HIS A 44 -4.47 4.50 -7.01
CA HIS A 44 -3.81 5.41 -6.05
C HIS A 44 -2.99 4.66 -4.99
N GLY A 45 -3.21 3.36 -4.81
CA GLY A 45 -2.54 2.57 -3.79
C GLY A 45 -1.20 2.00 -4.24
N ILE A 46 -0.16 2.14 -3.42
CA ILE A 46 1.11 1.44 -3.57
C ILE A 46 1.49 0.73 -2.26
N MET A 47 2.11 -0.45 -2.38
CA MET A 47 2.70 -1.18 -1.26
C MET A 47 4.22 -1.18 -1.43
N VAL A 48 4.93 -0.72 -0.40
CA VAL A 48 6.40 -0.68 -0.35
C VAL A 48 6.91 -1.35 0.91
N ARG A 49 8.16 -1.81 0.90
CA ARG A 49 8.81 -2.30 2.12
C ARG A 49 9.01 -1.14 3.09
N ARG A 50 8.87 -1.41 4.39
CA ARG A 50 9.17 -0.42 5.43
C ARG A 50 10.57 0.19 5.28
N THR A 51 11.54 -0.62 4.83
CA THR A 51 12.93 -0.21 4.59
C THR A 51 13.11 0.74 3.40
N GLU A 52 12.13 0.83 2.51
CA GLU A 52 12.16 1.74 1.34
C GLU A 52 11.53 3.10 1.67
N CYS A 53 10.78 3.20 2.77
CA CYS A 53 10.23 4.47 3.23
C CYS A 53 11.34 5.31 3.87
N LYS A 54 11.60 6.49 3.30
CA LYS A 54 12.43 7.53 3.91
C LYS A 54 11.52 8.54 4.61
N VAL A 55 11.93 9.00 5.79
CA VAL A 55 11.32 10.14 6.49
C VAL A 55 11.81 11.42 5.85
#